data_AF-A0A2U9CNH6-F1
#
_entry.id   AF-A0A2U9CNH6-F1
#
_cell.length_a   1.000
_cell.length_b   1.000
_cell.length_c   1.000
_cell.angle_alpha   90.00
_cell.angle_beta   90.00
_cell.angle_gamma   90.00
#
_symmetry.space_group_name_H-M   'P 1'
#
loop_
_entity.id
_entity.type
_entity.pdbx_description
1 polymer ?
#
loop_
_entity_poly.entity_id
_entity_poly.type
_entity_poly.pdbx_seq_one_letter_code
_entity_poly.pdbx_strand_id
1 'polypeptide(L)'
;MLSKSEKALIAEIWERLAPVAEDIGSDALLRMFASYPGTKTYFAHLDISARSAHLLSHGKKIVLAIAEGAKDISQLTVTLAPLQTMHAYQLRIDPTNFKVQVQETEKQFYTD
;
A
#
# COMPACT_ATOMS: atom_id res chain seq x y z
N MET A 1 -0.45 -5.92 -20.67
CA MET A 1 -1.00 -4.56 -20.49
C MET A 1 -2.48 -4.69 -20.16
N LEU A 2 -3.03 -3.79 -19.35
CA LEU A 2 -4.45 -3.83 -18.96
C LEU A 2 -5.36 -3.36 -20.12
N SER A 3 -6.47 -4.06 -20.30
CA SER A 3 -7.59 -3.71 -21.18
C SER A 3 -8.33 -2.46 -20.70
N LYS A 4 -9.17 -1.89 -21.56
CA LYS A 4 -9.99 -0.72 -21.21
C LYS A 4 -10.95 -1.01 -20.06
N SER A 5 -11.57 -2.19 -20.04
CA SER A 5 -12.48 -2.61 -18.97
C SER A 5 -11.76 -2.81 -17.64
N GLU A 6 -10.58 -3.42 -17.64
CA GLU A 6 -9.78 -3.57 -16.41
C GLU A 6 -9.37 -2.22 -15.83
N LYS A 7 -8.97 -1.26 -16.66
CA LYS A 7 -8.64 0.10 -16.20
C LYS A 7 -9.84 0.79 -15.55
N ALA A 8 -11.01 0.71 -16.18
CA ALA A 8 -12.23 1.29 -15.65
C ALA A 8 -12.63 0.65 -14.31
N LEU A 9 -12.55 -0.68 -14.22
CA LEU A 9 -12.85 -1.42 -12.99
C LEU A 9 -11.90 -1.03 -11.85
N ILE A 10 -10.60 -0.92 -12.12
CA ILE A 10 -9.60 -0.50 -11.12
C ILE A 10 -9.94 0.90 -10.58
N ALA A 11 -10.24 1.86 -11.47
CA ALA A 11 -10.62 3.21 -11.05
C ALA A 11 -11.88 3.18 -10.15
N GLU A 12 -12.92 2.45 -10.55
CA GLU A 12 -14.17 2.33 -9.80
C GLU A 12 -13.96 1.70 -8.41
N ILE A 13 -13.15 0.65 -8.31
CA ILE A 13 -12.84 -0.01 -7.04
C ILE A 13 -12.19 0.99 -6.08
N TRP A 14 -11.19 1.74 -6.55
CA TRP A 14 -10.46 2.65 -5.68
C TRP A 14 -11.28 3.89 -5.29
N GLU A 15 -12.19 4.37 -6.15
CA GLU A 15 -13.16 5.39 -5.77
C GLU A 15 -14.06 4.93 -4.61
N ARG A 16 -14.51 3.67 -4.64
CA ARG A 16 -15.34 3.08 -3.56
C ARG A 16 -14.56 2.85 -2.27
N LEU A 17 -13.26 2.59 -2.34
CA LEU A 17 -12.41 2.34 -1.18
C LEU A 17 -11.87 3.62 -0.52
N ALA A 18 -11.82 4.74 -1.24
CA ALA A 18 -11.31 6.01 -0.72
C ALA A 18 -11.98 6.50 0.60
N PRO A 19 -13.31 6.36 0.80
CA PRO A 19 -13.95 6.76 2.06
C PRO A 19 -13.50 5.98 3.30
N VAL A 20 -13.02 4.74 3.12
CA VAL A 20 -12.57 3.86 4.22
C VAL A 20 -11.05 3.71 4.28
N ALA A 21 -10.32 4.59 3.57
CA ALA A 21 -8.87 4.50 3.35
C ALA A 21 -8.03 4.39 4.63
N GLU A 22 -8.45 5.07 5.71
CA GLU A 22 -7.77 4.99 7.01
C GLU A 22 -7.79 3.57 7.57
N ASP A 23 -8.98 2.96 7.62
CA ASP A 23 -9.17 1.65 8.23
C ASP A 23 -8.49 0.55 7.39
N ILE A 24 -8.73 0.52 6.08
CA ILE A 24 -8.15 -0.53 5.22
C ILE A 24 -6.62 -0.40 5.10
N GLY A 25 -6.10 0.84 5.08
CA GLY A 25 -4.66 1.08 5.02
C GLY A 25 -3.96 0.72 6.33
N SER A 26 -4.58 1.03 7.47
CA SER A 26 -4.06 0.62 8.78
C SER A 26 -4.09 -0.91 8.94
N ASP A 27 -5.16 -1.57 8.50
CA ASP A 27 -5.28 -3.04 8.58
C ASP A 27 -4.22 -3.73 7.71
N ALA A 28 -4.03 -3.26 6.47
CA ALA A 28 -2.99 -3.78 5.58
C ALA A 28 -1.57 -3.63 6.16
N LEU A 29 -1.26 -2.50 6.80
CA LEU A 29 0.03 -2.31 7.46
C LEU A 29 0.23 -3.29 8.64
N LEU A 30 -0.82 -3.52 9.44
CA LEU A 30 -0.76 -4.47 10.56
C LEU A 30 -0.53 -5.90 10.06
N ARG A 31 -1.22 -6.31 9.00
CA ARG A 31 -1.04 -7.63 8.37
C ARG A 31 0.36 -7.79 7.77
N MET A 32 0.90 -6.74 7.14
CA MET A 32 2.28 -6.71 6.67
C MET A 32 3.27 -6.89 7.84
N PHE A 33 3.07 -6.18 8.95
CA PHE A 33 3.92 -6.29 10.14
C PHE A 33 3.85 -7.66 10.81
N ALA A 34 2.70 -8.32 10.77
CA ALA A 34 2.52 -9.66 11.31
C ALA A 34 3.17 -10.73 10.40
N SER A 35 2.92 -10.65 9.10
CA SER A 35 3.40 -11.62 8.11
C SER A 35 4.89 -11.46 7.81
N TYR A 36 5.43 -10.24 7.93
CA TYR A 36 6.81 -9.91 7.60
C TYR A 36 7.41 -8.96 8.66
N PRO A 37 7.78 -9.48 9.85
CA PRO A 37 8.22 -8.65 10.97
C PRO A 37 9.41 -7.73 10.68
N GLY A 38 10.29 -8.10 9.75
CA GLY A 38 11.44 -7.27 9.34
C GLY A 38 11.04 -5.89 8.80
N THR A 39 9.84 -5.75 8.24
CA THR A 39 9.31 -4.48 7.72
C THR A 39 9.09 -3.43 8.82
N LYS A 40 8.95 -3.85 10.09
CA LYS A 40 8.80 -2.93 11.24
C LYS A 40 9.99 -1.99 11.43
N THR A 41 11.17 -2.39 10.96
CA THR A 41 12.40 -1.60 11.08
C THR A 41 12.29 -0.22 10.41
N TYR A 42 11.53 -0.10 9.33
CA TYR A 42 11.26 1.19 8.66
C TYR A 42 10.36 2.13 9.48
N PHE A 43 9.66 1.61 10.49
CA PHE A 43 8.65 2.31 11.28
C PHE A 43 9.02 2.44 12.76
N ALA A 44 10.28 2.16 13.13
CA ALA A 44 10.72 2.16 14.53
C ALA A 44 10.53 3.49 15.30
N HIS A 45 10.29 4.59 14.58
CA HIS A 45 10.06 5.93 15.11
C HIS A 45 8.56 6.27 15.27
N LEU A 46 7.65 5.33 15.00
CA LEU A 46 6.20 5.53 15.01
C LEU A 46 5.53 4.55 15.98
N ASP A 47 4.39 4.95 16.54
CA ASP A 47 3.50 4.02 17.23
C ASP A 47 2.84 3.11 16.19
N ILE A 48 3.23 1.83 16.19
CA ILE A 48 2.70 0.80 15.28
C ILE A 48 1.64 -0.10 15.92
N SER A 49 1.06 0.32 17.05
CA SER A 49 -0.07 -0.38 17.66
C SER A 49 -1.34 -0.30 16.79
N ALA A 50 -2.23 -1.28 16.96
CA ALA A 50 -3.46 -1.35 16.19
C ALA A 50 -4.30 -0.06 16.37
N ARG A 51 -4.72 0.54 15.24
CA ARG A 51 -5.46 1.82 15.20
C ARG A 51 -4.74 3.01 15.82
N SER A 52 -3.41 2.98 15.94
CA SER A 52 -2.66 4.18 16.31
C SER A 52 -2.93 5.32 15.32
N ALA A 53 -2.88 6.57 15.78
CA ALA A 53 -3.04 7.72 14.90
C ALA A 53 -2.01 7.74 13.76
N HIS A 54 -0.81 7.21 14.03
CA HIS A 54 0.28 7.11 13.05
C HIS A 54 -0.08 6.11 11.93
N LEU A 55 -0.60 4.93 12.28
CA LEU A 55 -0.99 3.90 11.31
C LEU A 55 -2.21 4.30 10.49
N LEU A 56 -3.23 4.89 11.10
CA LEU A 56 -4.42 5.38 10.39
C LEU A 56 -4.02 6.45 9.37
N SER A 57 -3.22 7.43 9.79
CA SER A 57 -2.75 8.52 8.92
C SER A 57 -1.84 8.01 7.80
N HIS A 58 -0.91 7.11 8.09
CA HIS A 58 0.00 6.57 7.09
C HIS A 58 -0.72 5.64 6.10
N GLY A 59 -1.58 4.75 6.61
CA GLY A 59 -2.42 3.87 5.81
C GLY A 59 -3.31 4.64 4.83
N LYS A 60 -3.93 5.72 5.29
CA LYS A 60 -4.70 6.63 4.42
C LYS A 60 -3.88 7.18 3.27
N LYS A 61 -2.65 7.65 3.53
CA LYS A 61 -1.77 8.20 2.50
C LYS A 61 -1.44 7.17 1.42
N ILE A 62 -1.19 5.92 1.82
CA ILE A 62 -0.92 4.82 0.89
C ILE A 62 -2.14 4.57 0.00
N VAL A 63 -3.31 4.36 0.62
CA VAL A 63 -4.55 4.06 -0.11
C VAL A 63 -4.93 5.19 -1.07
N LEU A 64 -4.84 6.45 -0.63
CA LEU A 64 -5.15 7.59 -1.49
C LEU A 64 -4.14 7.76 -2.63
N ALA A 65 -2.86 7.43 -2.42
CA ALA A 65 -1.88 7.41 -3.50
C ALA A 65 -2.18 6.33 -4.55
N ILE A 66 -2.63 5.15 -4.10
CA ILE A 66 -3.08 4.10 -5.02
C ILE A 66 -4.34 4.54 -5.78
N ALA A 67 -5.31 5.14 -5.08
CA ALA A 67 -6.53 5.67 -5.71
C ALA A 67 -6.22 6.77 -6.72
N GLU A 68 -5.26 7.65 -6.45
CA GLU A 68 -4.81 8.66 -7.41
C GLU A 68 -4.18 8.02 -8.65
N GLY A 69 -3.30 7.03 -8.46
CA GLY A 69 -2.72 6.28 -9.58
C GLY A 69 -3.75 5.47 -10.38
N ALA A 70 -4.83 5.02 -9.74
CA ALA A 70 -5.90 4.26 -10.36
C ALA A 70 -6.77 5.08 -11.32
N LYS A 71 -6.87 6.41 -11.14
CA LYS A 71 -7.62 7.30 -12.03
C LYS A 71 -7.13 7.22 -13.49
N ASP A 72 -5.82 7.10 -13.67
CA ASP A 72 -5.21 6.76 -14.95
C ASP A 72 -3.95 5.92 -14.76
N ILE A 73 -4.15 4.61 -14.66
CA ILE A 73 -3.05 3.66 -14.50
C ILE A 73 -2.09 3.62 -15.71
N SER A 74 -2.46 4.20 -16.86
CA SER A 74 -1.54 4.31 -18.00
C SER A 74 -0.49 5.39 -17.81
N GLN A 75 -0.72 6.34 -16.90
CA GLN A 75 0.19 7.44 -16.55
C GLN A 75 0.86 7.22 -15.18
N LEU A 76 0.83 6.02 -14.62
CA LEU A 76 1.26 5.73 -13.25
C LEU A 76 2.68 6.23 -12.93
N THR A 77 3.61 6.08 -13.88
CA THR A 77 5.01 6.53 -13.74
C THR A 77 5.12 8.04 -13.59
N VAL A 78 4.23 8.80 -14.23
CA VAL A 78 4.15 10.26 -14.12
C VAL A 78 3.44 10.65 -12.84
N THR A 79 2.24 10.09 -12.60
CA THR A 79 1.39 10.40 -11.44
C THR A 79 2.11 10.14 -10.12
N LEU A 80 2.88 9.06 -10.01
CA LEU A 80 3.57 8.66 -8.79
C LEU A 80 5.08 8.99 -8.80
N ALA A 81 5.59 9.75 -9.76
CA ALA A 81 7.02 10.12 -9.85
C ALA A 81 7.59 10.73 -8.54
N PRO A 82 6.87 11.62 -7.81
CA PRO A 82 7.36 12.14 -6.54
C PRO A 82 7.52 11.04 -5.48
N LEU A 83 6.57 10.11 -5.41
CA LEU A 83 6.63 8.97 -4.48
C LEU A 83 7.74 8.00 -4.88
N GLN A 84 7.91 7.71 -6.17
CA GLN A 84 9.03 6.90 -6.66
C GLN A 84 10.37 7.47 -6.19
N THR A 85 10.55 8.79 -6.34
CA THR A 85 11.78 9.50 -5.94
C THR A 85 11.99 9.42 -4.43
N MET A 86 10.95 9.66 -3.65
CA MET A 86 11.00 9.55 -2.19
C MET A 86 11.40 8.13 -1.74
N HIS A 87 10.77 7.09 -2.28
CA HIS A 87 11.03 5.71 -1.90
C HIS A 87 12.44 5.25 -2.28
N ALA A 88 12.94 5.67 -3.46
CA ALA A 88 14.26 5.29 -3.94
C ALA A 88 15.40 6.01 -3.20
N TYR A 89 15.30 7.33 -3.04
CA TYR A 89 16.45 8.14 -2.63
C TYR A 89 16.42 8.60 -1.18
N GLN A 90 15.23 8.86 -0.63
CA GLN A 90 15.08 9.35 0.75
C GLN A 90 14.87 8.18 1.71
N LEU A 91 13.87 7.35 1.45
CA LEU A 91 13.56 6.20 2.31
C LEU A 91 14.43 4.99 2.02
N ARG A 92 14.95 4.88 0.79
CA ARG A 92 15.83 3.79 0.32
C ARG A 92 15.24 2.41 0.64
N ILE A 93 13.95 2.25 0.35
CA ILE A 93 13.23 0.99 0.60
C ILE A 93 13.79 -0.08 -0.34
N ASP A 94 14.15 -1.23 0.22
CA ASP A 94 14.57 -2.37 -0.58
C ASP A 94 13.41 -2.80 -1.51
N PRO A 95 13.63 -2.89 -2.84
CA PRO A 95 12.59 -3.28 -3.79
C PRO A 95 11.85 -4.58 -3.45
N THR A 96 12.47 -5.50 -2.72
CA THR A 96 11.86 -6.77 -2.29
C THR A 96 10.67 -6.57 -1.35
N ASN A 97 10.65 -5.49 -0.57
CA ASN A 97 9.58 -5.19 0.38
C ASN A 97 8.28 -4.70 -0.29
N PHE A 98 8.32 -4.24 -1.55
CA PHE A 98 7.10 -3.92 -2.30
C PHE A 98 6.33 -5.18 -2.71
N LYS A 99 7.02 -6.30 -2.97
CA LYS A 99 6.36 -7.57 -3.28
C LYS A 99 5.66 -8.16 -2.07
N VAL A 100 6.26 -7.98 -0.90
CA VAL A 100 5.72 -8.39 0.40
C VAL A 100 4.36 -7.74 0.69
N GLN A 101 4.19 -6.46 0.34
CA GLN A 101 2.91 -5.74 0.50
C GLN A 101 1.78 -6.27 -0.41
N VAL A 102 2.11 -7.00 -1.48
CA VAL A 102 1.15 -7.46 -2.50
C VAL A 102 0.76 -8.94 -2.33
N GLN A 103 1.56 -9.73 -1.60
CA GLN A 103 1.46 -11.21 -1.57
C GLN A 103 0.56 -11.80 -0.47
N GLU A 104 -0.37 -11.03 0.09
CA GLU A 104 -1.15 -11.46 1.27
C GLU A 104 -2.15 -12.62 1.06
N THR A 105 -2.19 -13.26 -0.11
CA THR A 105 -3.17 -14.31 -0.43
C THR A 105 -2.68 -15.75 -0.39
N GLU A 106 -1.38 -16.04 -0.22
CA GLU A 106 -0.89 -17.43 -0.42
C GLU A 106 -0.34 -18.16 0.81
N LYS A 107 -0.10 -17.48 1.95
CA LYS A 107 0.58 -18.14 3.09
C LYS A 107 -0.32 -18.75 4.17
N GLN A 108 -1.64 -18.60 4.09
CA GLN A 108 -2.56 -19.20 5.09
C GLN A 108 -2.90 -20.68 4.80
N PHE A 109 -2.49 -21.25 3.66
CA PHE A 109 -2.88 -22.60 3.25
C PHE A 109 -1.83 -23.71 3.46
N TYR A 110 -0.73 -23.45 4.18
CA TYR A 110 0.37 -24.43 4.35
C TYR A 110 0.88 -24.56 5.80
N THR A 111 0.01 -24.52 6.79
CA THR A 111 0.34 -25.03 8.13
C THR A 111 -0.82 -25.85 8.67
N ASP A 112 -0.89 -27.10 8.23
CA ASP A 112 -1.36 -28.24 9.03
C ASP A 112 -0.19 -28.77 9.88
#